data_AF-X1E0J6-F1
#
_entry.id   AF-X1E0J6-F1
#
_cell.length_a   1.000
_cell.length_b   1.000
_cell.length_c   1.000
_cell.angle_alpha   90.00
_cell.angle_beta   90.00
_cell.angle_gamma   90.00
#
_symmetry.space_group_name_H-M   'P 1'
#
loop_
_entity.id
_entity.type
_entity.pdbx_description
1 polymer ?
#
loop_
_entity_poly.entity_id
_entity_poly.type
_entity_poly.pdbx_seq_one_letter_code
_entity_poly.pdbx_strand_id
1 'polypeptide(L)'
;MLKIDVVTIFPDMFDNIIEFGVLKEAFKKNICQLNIYNLRDFSNYKRGRVDDRPYGGGPGMVLMPEPIDGAITFIKKKNKIKKKEKQKTILLAPRGEKMNQNKLKYLVNLENIILICGRYEGVDQRVIDSLIDFEISIGDYVLTGGEIPGNGYNRWSDKTASRCS
;
A
#
# COMPACT_ATOMS: atom_id res chain seq x y z
N MET A 1 -6.15 10.58 -16.31
CA MET A 1 -6.71 9.53 -15.42
C MET A 1 -5.56 8.98 -14.59
N LEU A 2 -5.69 9.06 -13.27
CA LEU A 2 -4.65 8.57 -12.34
C LEU A 2 -4.69 7.05 -12.29
N LYS A 3 -3.55 6.39 -12.49
CA LYS A 3 -3.41 4.94 -12.31
C LYS A 3 -2.84 4.65 -10.93
N ILE A 4 -3.40 3.65 -10.26
CA ILE A 4 -2.97 3.17 -8.95
C ILE A 4 -2.73 1.67 -9.12
N ASP A 5 -1.48 1.25 -9.02
CA ASP A 5 -1.09 -0.16 -9.08
C ASP A 5 -0.70 -0.61 -7.67
N VAL A 6 -1.44 -1.54 -7.08
CA VAL A 6 -1.18 -2.09 -5.75
C VAL A 6 -0.49 -3.44 -5.88
N VAL A 7 0.65 -3.61 -5.22
CA VAL A 7 1.38 -4.87 -5.12
C VAL A 7 1.21 -5.41 -3.71
N THR A 8 0.57 -6.56 -3.58
CA THR A 8 0.23 -7.19 -2.29
C THR A 8 0.36 -8.71 -2.39
N ILE A 9 0.53 -9.40 -1.27
CA ILE A 9 0.45 -10.87 -1.20
C ILE A 9 -0.98 -11.39 -1.01
N PHE A 10 -1.93 -10.49 -0.74
CA PHE A 10 -3.34 -10.78 -0.50
C PHE A 10 -4.18 -9.85 -1.38
N PRO A 11 -4.40 -10.19 -2.65
CA PRO A 11 -5.21 -9.38 -3.55
C PRO A 11 -6.68 -9.33 -3.13
N ASP A 12 -7.22 -10.46 -2.63
CA ASP A 12 -8.63 -10.65 -2.25
C ASP A 12 -9.13 -9.63 -1.19
N MET A 13 -8.21 -9.07 -0.40
CA MET A 13 -8.45 -8.00 0.57
C MET A 13 -9.07 -6.74 -0.07
N PHE A 14 -8.74 -6.48 -1.34
CA PHE A 14 -9.17 -5.28 -2.04
C PHE A 14 -10.46 -5.46 -2.84
N ASP A 15 -10.88 -6.70 -3.10
CA ASP A 15 -12.09 -6.97 -3.89
C ASP A 15 -13.33 -6.35 -3.24
N ASN A 16 -13.44 -6.48 -1.92
CA ASN A 16 -14.54 -5.86 -1.16
C ASN A 16 -14.43 -4.33 -1.13
N ILE A 17 -13.23 -3.76 -1.03
CA ILE A 17 -13.04 -2.30 -0.88
C ILE A 17 -13.50 -1.54 -2.14
N ILE A 18 -13.34 -2.15 -3.31
CA ILE A 18 -13.68 -1.55 -4.60
C ILE A 18 -15.20 -1.45 -4.80
N GLU A 19 -15.97 -2.33 -4.17
CA GLU A 19 -17.41 -2.45 -4.40
C GLU A 19 -18.29 -1.48 -3.61
N PHE A 20 -17.72 -0.75 -2.64
CA PHE A 20 -18.47 0.12 -1.73
C PHE A 20 -18.13 1.61 -1.84
N GLY A 21 -19.17 2.45 -1.69
CA GLY A 21 -19.05 3.88 -1.44
C GLY A 21 -18.50 4.74 -2.59
N VAL A 22 -17.77 5.80 -2.21
CA VAL A 22 -17.25 6.86 -3.10
C VAL A 22 -16.22 6.31 -4.10
N LEU A 23 -15.50 5.24 -3.74
CA LEU A 23 -14.51 4.59 -4.62
C LEU A 23 -15.19 3.96 -5.84
N LYS A 24 -16.31 3.25 -5.63
CA LYS A 24 -17.10 2.66 -6.73
C LYS A 24 -17.53 3.70 -7.74
N GLU A 25 -17.99 4.87 -7.27
CA GLU A 25 -18.35 5.97 -8.16
C GLU A 25 -17.15 6.56 -8.89
N ALA A 26 -16.01 6.72 -8.20
CA ALA A 26 -14.79 7.25 -8.80
C ALA A 26 -14.27 6.35 -9.93
N PHE A 27 -14.32 5.04 -9.75
CA PHE A 27 -14.00 4.06 -10.78
C PHE A 27 -15.02 4.07 -11.92
N LYS A 28 -16.33 4.12 -11.62
CA LYS A 28 -17.38 4.26 -12.66
C LYS A 28 -17.24 5.52 -13.50
N LYS A 29 -16.82 6.63 -12.88
CA LYS A 29 -16.59 7.93 -13.54
C LYS A 29 -15.23 8.00 -14.26
N ASN A 30 -14.45 6.91 -14.30
CA ASN A 30 -13.11 6.85 -14.90
C ASN A 30 -12.15 7.94 -14.42
N ILE A 31 -12.28 8.37 -13.16
CA ILE A 31 -11.42 9.40 -12.55
C ILE A 31 -10.05 8.79 -12.22
N CYS A 32 -10.07 7.56 -11.69
CA CYS A 32 -8.90 6.76 -11.37
C CYS A 32 -9.09 5.31 -11.85
N GLN A 33 -7.98 4.60 -12.02
CA GLN A 33 -7.94 3.18 -12.33
C GLN A 33 -7.11 2.48 -11.25
N LEU A 34 -7.65 1.41 -10.67
CA LEU A 34 -6.94 0.57 -9.70
C LEU A 34 -6.63 -0.79 -10.34
N ASN A 35 -5.37 -1.19 -10.29
CA ASN A 35 -4.93 -2.52 -10.66
C ASN A 35 -4.26 -3.17 -9.44
N ILE A 36 -4.59 -4.42 -9.16
CA ILE A 36 -4.01 -5.18 -8.06
C ILE A 36 -3.14 -6.28 -8.65
N TYR A 37 -1.95 -6.46 -8.09
CA TYR A 37 -0.99 -7.47 -8.48
C TYR A 37 -0.61 -8.31 -7.28
N ASN A 38 -0.70 -9.63 -7.44
CA ASN A 38 -0.21 -10.54 -6.43
C ASN A 38 1.31 -10.66 -6.55
N LEU A 39 2.02 -10.34 -5.47
CA LEU A 39 3.49 -10.43 -5.42
C LEU A 39 3.98 -11.87 -5.68
N ARG A 40 3.16 -12.88 -5.36
CA ARG A 40 3.49 -14.30 -5.57
C ARG A 40 3.65 -14.66 -7.05
N ASP A 41 2.99 -13.94 -7.95
CA ASP A 41 3.06 -14.17 -9.40
C ASP A 41 4.42 -13.76 -9.99
N PHE A 42 5.18 -12.94 -9.26
CA PHE A 42 6.51 -12.47 -9.66
C PHE A 42 7.64 -13.25 -8.96
N SER A 43 7.30 -14.28 -8.20
CA SER A 43 8.29 -15.16 -7.58
C SER A 43 8.73 -16.27 -8.53
N ASN A 44 10.04 -16.47 -8.65
CA ASN A 44 10.63 -17.60 -9.38
C ASN A 44 10.75 -18.87 -8.53
N TYR A 45 10.35 -18.81 -7.25
CA TYR A 45 10.51 -19.92 -6.31
C TYR A 45 9.31 -20.87 -6.33
N LYS A 46 9.57 -22.16 -6.08
CA LYS A 46 8.51 -23.17 -5.94
C LYS A 46 7.49 -22.72 -4.88
N ARG A 47 6.20 -22.92 -5.18
CA ARG A 47 5.05 -22.50 -4.34
C ARG A 47 4.88 -20.97 -4.15
N GLY A 48 5.52 -20.14 -4.99
CA GLY A 48 5.30 -18.69 -4.95
C GLY A 48 5.78 -18.07 -3.62
N ARG A 49 6.94 -18.53 -3.13
CA ARG A 49 7.58 -17.99 -1.92
C ARG A 49 8.06 -16.56 -2.18
N VAL A 50 7.74 -15.62 -1.30
CA VAL A 50 8.04 -14.19 -1.46
C VAL A 50 8.81 -13.61 -0.28
N ASP A 51 9.10 -14.45 0.71
CA ASP A 51 9.67 -14.10 2.00
C ASP A 51 10.88 -14.97 2.36
N ASP A 52 11.89 -14.36 2.98
CA ASP A 52 13.08 -15.05 3.49
C ASP A 52 13.47 -14.58 4.90
N ARG A 53 14.37 -15.32 5.53
CA ARG A 53 14.86 -14.99 6.87
C ARG A 53 15.72 -13.72 6.82
N PRO A 54 15.59 -12.81 7.80
CA PRO A 54 16.44 -11.64 7.87
C PRO A 54 17.91 -12.04 8.11
N TYR A 55 18.82 -11.34 7.43
CA TYR A 55 20.25 -11.41 7.73
C TYR A 55 20.51 -10.81 9.13
N GLY A 56 21.27 -11.53 9.96
CA GLY A 56 21.53 -11.15 11.36
C GLY A 56 20.76 -11.97 12.40
N GLY A 57 19.82 -12.81 11.95
CA GLY A 57 19.00 -13.61 12.85
C GLY A 57 17.92 -12.79 13.58
N GLY A 58 16.88 -13.47 14.03
CA GLY A 58 15.70 -12.83 14.64
C GLY A 58 14.43 -13.59 14.27
N PRO A 59 13.37 -13.49 15.09
CA PRO A 59 12.07 -14.03 14.70
C PRO A 59 11.50 -13.23 13.53
N GLY A 60 10.73 -13.90 12.67
CA GLY A 60 10.03 -13.26 11.56
C GLY A 60 10.64 -13.52 10.18
N MET A 61 10.03 -12.89 9.19
CA MET A 61 10.38 -13.03 7.77
C MET A 61 10.44 -11.63 7.14
N VAL A 62 11.19 -11.49 6.06
CA VAL A 62 11.33 -10.24 5.29
C VAL A 62 10.97 -10.53 3.84
N LEU A 63 10.26 -9.61 3.19
CA LEU A 63 9.96 -9.76 1.77
C LEU A 63 11.24 -9.72 0.93
N MET A 64 11.37 -10.72 0.05
CA MET A 64 12.51 -10.85 -0.85
C MET A 64 12.54 -9.73 -1.89
N PRO A 65 13.73 -9.29 -2.32
CA PRO A 65 13.86 -8.24 -3.32
C PRO A 65 13.41 -8.66 -4.72
N GLU A 66 13.64 -9.92 -5.14
CA GLU A 66 13.41 -10.31 -6.53
C GLU A 66 11.93 -10.22 -6.96
N PRO A 67 10.95 -10.71 -6.18
CA PRO A 67 9.54 -10.59 -6.55
C PRO A 67 9.08 -9.13 -6.63
N ILE A 68 9.61 -8.26 -5.77
CA ILE A 68 9.23 -6.84 -5.74
C ILE A 68 9.80 -6.12 -6.97
N ASP A 69 11.06 -6.35 -7.30
CA ASP A 69 11.67 -5.79 -8.51
C ASP A 69 10.94 -6.26 -9.77
N GLY A 70 10.59 -7.55 -9.83
CA GLY A 70 9.80 -8.13 -10.92
C GLY A 70 8.45 -7.43 -11.09
N ALA A 71 7.70 -7.24 -10.00
CA ALA A 71 6.41 -6.56 -10.02
C ALA A 71 6.53 -5.09 -10.47
N ILE A 72 7.47 -4.32 -9.89
CA ILE A 72 7.70 -2.92 -10.25
C ILE A 72 8.09 -2.79 -11.72
N THR A 73 9.01 -3.65 -12.18
CA THR A 73 9.50 -3.65 -13.57
C THR A 73 8.37 -3.98 -14.54
N PHE A 74 7.54 -4.98 -14.22
CA PHE A 74 6.37 -5.33 -15.01
C PHE A 74 5.39 -4.16 -15.12
N ILE A 75 5.05 -3.51 -14.01
CA ILE A 75 4.11 -2.38 -13.98
C ILE A 75 4.65 -1.18 -14.76
N LYS A 76 5.94 -0.83 -14.57
CA LYS A 76 6.61 0.23 -15.33
C LYS A 76 6.55 -0.04 -16.84
N LYS A 77 6.79 -1.29 -17.27
CA LYS A 77 6.67 -1.69 -18.68
C LYS A 77 5.22 -1.65 -19.20
N LYS A 78 4.26 -2.12 -18.42
CA LYS A 78 2.83 -2.16 -18.78
C LYS A 78 2.26 -0.76 -18.99
N ASN A 79 2.56 0.17 -18.09
CA ASN A 79 2.00 1.52 -18.14
C ASN A 79 2.69 2.44 -19.16
N LYS A 80 3.91 2.11 -19.60
CA LYS A 80 4.68 2.85 -20.63
C LYS A 80 4.78 4.36 -20.37
N ILE A 81 4.95 4.74 -19.11
CA ILE A 81 5.01 6.15 -18.73
C ILE A 81 6.40 6.70 -19.09
N LYS A 82 6.41 7.66 -20.01
CA LYS A 82 7.66 8.23 -20.57
C LYS A 82 8.43 9.09 -19.56
N LYS A 83 7.72 9.74 -18.64
CA LYS A 83 8.31 10.65 -17.64
C LYS A 83 8.38 9.95 -16.29
N LYS A 84 9.59 9.58 -15.85
CA LYS A 84 9.80 8.98 -14.51
C LYS A 84 9.22 9.84 -13.38
N GLU A 85 9.25 11.16 -13.50
CA GLU A 85 8.72 12.08 -12.48
C GLU A 85 7.22 11.96 -12.25
N LYS A 86 6.46 11.48 -13.26
CA LYS A 86 5.01 11.30 -13.18
C LYS A 86 4.61 9.90 -12.67
N GLN A 87 5.59 9.09 -12.29
CA GLN A 87 5.38 7.77 -11.73
C GLN A 87 6.17 7.62 -10.43
N LYS A 88 5.49 7.30 -9.34
CA LYS A 88 6.13 7.12 -8.04
C LYS A 88 5.83 5.76 -7.43
N THR A 89 6.86 5.17 -6.82
CA THR A 89 6.79 3.90 -6.11
C THR A 89 6.81 4.17 -4.62
N ILE A 90 5.79 3.72 -3.91
CA ILE A 90 5.57 4.05 -2.50
C ILE A 90 5.50 2.75 -1.73
N LEU A 91 6.33 2.61 -0.71
CA LEU A 91 6.22 1.54 0.27
C LEU A 91 5.32 1.97 1.42
N LEU A 92 4.30 1.16 1.71
CA LEU A 92 3.49 1.34 2.90
C LEU A 92 4.20 0.67 4.08
N ALA A 93 4.72 1.49 4.99
CA ALA A 93 5.45 1.06 6.16
C ALA A 93 5.07 1.90 7.38
N PRO A 94 4.92 1.31 8.58
CA PRO A 94 4.57 2.05 9.79
C PRO A 94 5.65 3.07 10.19
N ARG A 95 6.91 2.80 9.82
CA ARG A 95 8.07 3.69 10.03
C ARG A 95 8.17 4.84 9.01
N GLY A 96 7.32 4.84 7.98
CA GLY A 96 7.35 5.85 6.92
C GLY A 96 6.83 7.22 7.34
N GLU A 97 6.95 8.19 6.44
CA GLU A 97 6.43 9.55 6.62
C GLU A 97 4.90 9.50 6.78
N LYS A 98 4.35 10.17 7.80
CA LYS A 98 2.90 10.23 8.01
C LYS A 98 2.24 10.92 6.82
N MET A 99 1.22 10.26 6.26
CA MET A 99 0.44 10.83 5.16
C MET A 99 -0.21 12.15 5.59
N ASN A 100 -0.01 13.20 4.79
CA ASN A 100 -0.59 14.52 5.01
C ASN A 100 -1.31 15.03 3.75
N GLN A 101 -2.16 16.05 3.93
CA GLN A 101 -2.97 16.59 2.83
C GLN A 101 -2.11 17.18 1.70
N ASN A 102 -0.93 17.70 2.01
CA ASN A 102 -0.02 18.27 1.01
C ASN A 102 0.58 17.17 0.12
N LYS A 103 0.95 16.03 0.70
CA LYS A 103 1.43 14.84 -0.02
C LYS A 103 0.33 14.29 -0.93
N LEU A 104 -0.91 14.22 -0.45
CA LEU A 104 -2.04 13.82 -1.29
C LEU A 104 -2.23 14.73 -2.50
N LYS A 105 -2.15 16.06 -2.33
CA LYS A 105 -2.21 17.01 -3.44
C LYS A 105 -1.08 16.79 -4.46
N TYR A 106 0.12 16.46 -3.99
CA TYR A 106 1.23 16.10 -4.87
C TYR A 106 0.96 14.80 -5.63
N LEU A 107 0.52 13.75 -4.93
CA LEU A 107 0.28 12.43 -5.51
C LEU A 107 -0.85 12.42 -6.55
N VAL A 108 -1.91 13.20 -6.35
CA VAL A 108 -3.03 13.30 -7.30
C VAL A 108 -2.60 13.88 -8.67
N ASN A 109 -1.51 14.65 -8.72
CA ASN A 109 -0.97 15.21 -9.97
C ASN A 109 -0.11 14.21 -10.78
N LEU A 110 0.12 13.00 -10.26
CA LEU A 110 0.87 11.96 -10.94
C LEU A 110 0.01 11.25 -11.99
N GLU A 111 0.68 10.59 -12.95
CA GLU A 111 -0.01 9.72 -13.92
C GLU A 111 -0.13 8.30 -13.39
N ASN A 112 0.84 7.85 -12.57
CA ASN A 112 0.80 6.54 -11.93
C ASN A 112 1.43 6.53 -10.54
N ILE A 113 0.83 5.72 -9.67
CA ILE A 113 1.33 5.44 -8.33
C ILE A 113 1.41 3.92 -8.18
N ILE A 114 2.60 3.41 -7.88
CA ILE A 114 2.80 2.02 -7.48
C ILE A 114 2.84 1.98 -5.96
N LEU A 115 1.89 1.28 -5.34
CA LEU A 115 1.83 1.07 -3.89
C LEU A 115 2.30 -0.34 -3.58
N ILE A 116 3.30 -0.48 -2.71
CA ILE A 116 3.79 -1.76 -2.23
C ILE A 116 3.32 -1.94 -0.80
N CYS A 117 2.51 -2.97 -0.57
CA CYS A 117 2.03 -3.31 0.75
C CYS A 117 3.12 -4.11 1.49
N GLY A 118 3.82 -3.45 2.43
CA GLY A 118 4.73 -4.14 3.33
C GLY A 118 4.00 -5.16 4.21
N ARG A 119 4.66 -6.28 4.49
CA ARG A 119 4.18 -7.37 5.37
C ARG A 119 5.37 -7.97 6.13
N TYR A 120 5.06 -8.83 7.10
CA TYR A 120 6.04 -9.45 7.99
C TYR A 120 6.83 -8.39 8.77
N GLU A 121 8.15 -8.59 8.95
CA GLU A 121 9.02 -7.60 9.60
C GLU A 121 9.37 -6.41 8.69
N GLY A 122 9.06 -6.53 7.39
CA GLY A 122 9.28 -5.47 6.41
C GLY A 122 9.77 -6.00 5.06
N VAL A 123 10.40 -5.09 4.33
CA VAL A 123 11.01 -5.34 3.02
C VAL A 123 12.52 -5.25 3.16
N ASP A 124 13.25 -6.03 2.36
CA ASP A 124 14.71 -5.94 2.27
C ASP A 124 15.16 -4.50 1.97
N GLN A 125 16.11 -3.98 2.76
CA GLN A 125 16.57 -2.59 2.68
C GLN A 125 17.08 -2.23 1.28
N ARG A 126 17.65 -3.18 0.53
CA ARG A 126 18.15 -2.94 -0.84
C ARG A 126 17.03 -2.49 -1.78
N VAL A 127 15.82 -3.00 -1.59
CA VAL A 127 14.63 -2.58 -2.36
C VAL A 127 14.26 -1.14 -2.02
N ILE A 128 14.26 -0.83 -0.72
CA ILE A 128 13.93 0.50 -0.21
C ILE A 128 14.85 1.54 -0.84
N ASP A 129 16.16 1.30 -0.80
CA ASP A 129 17.15 2.26 -1.26
C ASP A 129 17.17 2.43 -2.80
N SER A 130 16.80 1.39 -3.55
CA SER A 130 16.97 1.38 -5.02
C SER A 130 15.68 1.57 -5.82
N LEU A 131 14.53 1.16 -5.27
CA LEU A 131 13.28 1.06 -6.01
C LEU A 131 12.14 1.90 -5.42
N ILE A 132 12.23 2.30 -4.14
CA ILE A 132 11.17 3.05 -3.45
C ILE A 132 11.48 4.55 -3.50
N ASP A 133 10.51 5.34 -3.93
CA ASP A 133 10.61 6.82 -3.91
C ASP A 133 10.19 7.39 -2.54
N PHE A 134 9.17 6.79 -1.91
CA PHE A 134 8.63 7.24 -0.64
C PHE A 134 8.23 6.08 0.26
N GLU A 135 8.54 6.17 1.54
CA GLU A 135 7.93 5.36 2.58
C GLU A 135 6.82 6.17 3.25
N ILE A 136 5.59 5.66 3.22
CA ILE A 136 4.44 6.35 3.77
C ILE A 136 3.77 5.49 4.84
N SER A 137 3.49 6.12 5.97
CA SER A 137 2.66 5.56 7.03
C SER A 137 1.25 6.15 6.96
N ILE A 138 0.25 5.29 7.01
CA ILE A 138 -1.18 5.68 7.08
C ILE A 138 -1.57 6.04 8.54
N GLY A 139 -0.63 5.92 9.50
CA GLY A 139 -0.71 6.41 10.88
C GLY A 139 -0.04 5.48 11.91
N ASP A 140 -0.07 5.85 13.19
CA ASP A 140 0.59 5.12 14.30
C ASP A 140 -0.21 3.87 14.72
N TYR A 141 -0.33 2.90 13.81
CA TYR A 141 -0.96 1.62 14.11
C TYR A 141 -0.25 0.50 13.35
N VAL A 142 0.19 -0.53 14.09
CA VAL A 142 0.74 -1.77 13.52
C VAL A 142 -0.45 -2.57 13.00
N LEU A 143 -0.79 -2.33 11.73
CA LEU A 143 -1.80 -3.09 11.02
C LEU A 143 -1.28 -4.51 10.77
N THR A 144 -1.76 -5.47 11.53
CA THR A 144 -1.71 -6.88 11.11
C THR A 144 -2.55 -7.14 9.85
N GLY A 145 -3.30 -6.14 9.37
CA GLY A 145 -3.92 -6.07 8.03
C GLY A 145 -4.38 -4.65 7.72
N GLY A 146 -3.83 -4.03 6.69
CA GLY A 146 -4.05 -2.61 6.35
C GLY A 146 -5.37 -2.31 5.63
N GLU A 147 -6.48 -2.90 6.08
CA GLU A 147 -7.78 -2.72 5.41
C GLU A 147 -8.60 -1.54 5.93
N ILE A 148 -8.34 -1.03 7.14
CA ILE A 148 -9.21 -0.01 7.74
C ILE A 148 -8.41 0.93 8.66
N PRO A 149 -8.25 2.24 8.33
CA PRO A 149 -8.11 3.26 9.36
C PRO A 149 -9.48 3.37 10.03
N GLY A 150 -9.56 2.88 11.27
CA GLY A 150 -10.78 2.92 12.07
C GLY A 150 -11.37 4.34 12.08
N ASN A 151 -12.66 4.42 11.80
CA ASN A 151 -13.47 5.62 11.98
C ASN A 151 -13.22 6.19 13.39
N GLY A 152 -12.39 7.23 13.47
CA GLY A 152 -12.28 8.11 14.61
C GLY A 152 -13.51 8.99 14.71
N TYR A 153 -14.70 8.41 14.89
CA TYR A 153 -15.84 9.13 15.46
C TYR A 153 -15.75 8.99 16.98
N ASN A 154 -14.87 9.81 17.56
CA ASN A 154 -15.04 10.26 18.93
C ASN A 154 -16.36 11.03 19.01
N ARG A 155 -17.42 10.33 19.41
CA ARG A 155 -18.64 10.95 19.93
C ARG A 155 -18.98 10.29 21.27
N TRP A 156 -18.00 10.28 22.17
CA TRP A 156 -18.27 10.33 23.61
C TRP A 156 -18.51 11.79 23.97
N SER A 157 -19.73 12.26 23.71
CA SER A 157 -20.28 13.45 24.34
C SER A 157 -21.57 13.05 25.04
N ASP A 158 -21.53 13.17 26.36
CA ASP A 158 -22.67 13.43 27.23
C ASP A 158 -23.71 12.34 27.38
N LYS A 159 -23.56 11.55 28.47
CA LYS A 159 -24.67 11.13 29.34
C LYS A 159 -24.17 10.56 30.67
N THR A 160 -23.47 11.40 31.46
CA THR A 160 -23.34 11.20 32.90
C THR A 160 -23.59 12.53 33.61
N ALA A 161 -24.86 12.92 33.70
CA ALA A 161 -25.35 13.85 34.71
C ALA A 161 -26.86 13.63 34.92
N SER A 162 -27.21 13.39 36.19
CA SER A 162 -28.47 13.65 36.88
C SER A 162 -29.77 12.95 36.45
N ARG A 163 -30.18 11.98 37.28
CA ARG A 163 -31.51 11.88 37.96
C ARG A 163 -31.45 10.66 38.90
N CYS A 164 -31.26 10.87 40.20
CA CYS A 164 -32.32 10.96 41.21
C CYS A 164 -33.35 9.81 41.10
N SER A 165 -33.14 8.77 41.91
CA SER A 165 -34.13 8.04 42.71
C SER A 165 -33.36 7.24 43.75
#